data_AF-A0A0F6VZ27-F1
#
_entry.id   AF-A0A0F6VZ27-F1
#
_cell.length_a   1.000
_cell.length_b   1.000
_cell.length_c   1.000
_cell.angle_alpha   90.00
_cell.angle_beta   90.00
_cell.angle_gamma   90.00
#
_symmetry.space_group_name_H-M   'P 1'
#
loop_
_entity.id
_entity.type
_entity.pdbx_description
1 polymer ?
#
loop_
_entity_poly.entity_id
_entity_poly.type
_entity_poly.pdbx_seq_one_letter_code
_entity_poly.pdbx_strand_id
1 'polypeptide(L)'
;MTELFAPVVSIAKTQRGRFFWAAWWTEPPALHPFRKPDASNGGASTYEEAKQDAERVAARALVEVDARWARACVRVMRGMPPFTPSELRAAREGASEHVRARRAPVGAPQSLWSVLGVDPKATVAEIKRAYRARALETHPDQGGDPDAFRALHAAYERAIARRDKQAKRPKKRAPE
;
A
#
# COMPACT_ATOMS: atom_id res chain seq x y z
N MET A 1 -4.27 -17.51 -16.02
CA MET A 1 -4.88 -17.83 -14.72
C MET A 1 -5.79 -16.67 -14.36
N THR A 2 -7.07 -16.76 -14.72
CA THR A 2 -8.06 -15.74 -14.35
C THR A 2 -8.37 -15.94 -12.88
N GLU A 3 -7.88 -15.06 -12.01
CA GLU A 3 -8.31 -15.07 -10.61
C GLU A 3 -9.84 -15.02 -10.58
N LEU A 4 -10.46 -16.00 -9.92
CA LEU A 4 -11.90 -16.08 -9.76
C LEU A 4 -12.35 -14.88 -8.91
N PHE A 5 -12.83 -13.83 -9.58
CA PHE A 5 -13.42 -12.68 -8.92
C PHE A 5 -14.79 -13.09 -8.34
N ALA A 6 -14.95 -12.95 -7.03
CA ALA A 6 -16.25 -13.08 -6.38
C ALA A 6 -17.06 -11.81 -6.63
N PRO A 7 -18.31 -11.89 -7.11
CA PRO A 7 -19.15 -10.71 -7.31
C PRO A 7 -19.41 -10.01 -5.97
N VAL A 8 -19.39 -8.68 -5.95
CA VAL A 8 -19.38 -7.89 -4.72
C VAL A 8 -20.51 -6.85 -4.66
N VAL A 9 -20.90 -6.50 -3.44
CA VAL A 9 -21.82 -5.40 -3.12
C VAL A 9 -21.22 -4.49 -2.07
N SER A 10 -21.37 -3.18 -2.25
CA SER A 10 -21.08 -2.17 -1.26
C SER A 10 -22.37 -1.48 -0.85
N ILE A 11 -22.56 -1.24 0.45
CA ILE A 11 -23.79 -0.64 0.98
C ILE A 11 -23.41 0.53 1.89
N ALA A 12 -24.00 1.70 1.66
CA ALA A 12 -23.75 2.90 2.43
C ALA A 12 -25.04 3.55 2.92
N LYS A 13 -25.03 4.05 4.16
CA LYS A 13 -26.11 4.89 4.69
C LYS A 13 -26.03 6.28 4.07
N THR A 14 -27.14 6.76 3.56
CA THR A 14 -27.30 8.10 2.98
C THR A 14 -27.65 9.13 4.06
N GLN A 15 -27.53 10.42 3.73
CA GLN A 15 -27.90 11.52 4.63
C GLN A 15 -29.38 11.50 5.05
N ARG A 16 -30.26 10.88 4.25
CA ARG A 16 -31.70 10.77 4.53
C ARG A 16 -32.06 9.55 5.39
N GLY A 17 -31.07 8.88 5.97
CA GLY A 17 -31.25 7.68 6.81
C GLY A 17 -31.55 6.39 6.04
N ARG A 18 -31.72 6.44 4.71
CA ARG A 18 -31.90 5.28 3.82
C ARG A 18 -30.57 4.67 3.40
N PHE A 19 -30.59 3.44 2.91
CA PHE A 19 -29.41 2.76 2.37
C PHE A 19 -29.35 2.86 0.85
N PHE A 20 -28.13 2.98 0.34
CA PHE A 20 -27.78 2.94 -1.07
C PHE A 20 -26.79 1.80 -1.27
N TRP A 21 -27.04 0.95 -2.25
CA TRP A 21 -26.15 -0.15 -2.61
C TRP A 21 -25.60 0.05 -4.03
N ALA A 22 -24.39 -0.45 -4.24
CA ALA A 22 -23.73 -0.54 -5.54
C ALA A 22 -23.08 -1.91 -5.65
N ALA A 23 -23.24 -2.58 -6.78
CA ALA A 23 -22.78 -3.94 -6.98
C ALA A 23 -21.95 -4.08 -8.26
N TRP A 24 -20.94 -4.95 -8.19
CA TRP A 24 -20.06 -5.29 -9.29
C TRP A 24 -19.97 -6.81 -9.41
N TRP A 25 -20.41 -7.36 -10.52
CA TRP A 25 -20.42 -8.81 -10.76
C TRP A 25 -19.84 -9.23 -12.10
N THR A 26 -19.50 -8.26 -12.96
CA THR A 26 -18.76 -8.53 -14.20
C THR A 26 -17.26 -8.42 -13.98
N GLU A 27 -16.80 -7.47 -13.17
CA GLU A 27 -15.39 -7.30 -12.79
C GLU A 27 -15.26 -6.59 -11.43
N PRO A 28 -14.12 -6.68 -10.72
CA PRO A 28 -13.95 -6.01 -9.43
C PRO A 28 -14.04 -4.48 -9.51
N PRO A 29 -14.49 -3.82 -8.42
CA PRO A 29 -14.42 -2.37 -8.31
C PRO A 29 -12.96 -1.90 -8.37
N ALA A 30 -12.70 -0.90 -9.20
CA ALA A 30 -11.36 -0.34 -9.39
C ALA A 30 -11.31 1.13 -8.95
N LEU A 31 -10.20 1.53 -8.33
CA LEU A 31 -9.99 2.89 -7.83
C LEU A 31 -9.63 3.86 -8.97
N HIS A 32 -8.83 3.39 -9.94
CA HIS A 32 -8.27 4.21 -11.01
C HIS A 32 -8.13 3.43 -12.33
N PRO A 33 -8.88 3.80 -13.41
CA PRO A 33 -10.03 4.69 -13.35
C PRO A 33 -11.11 4.11 -12.42
N PHE A 34 -11.97 4.97 -11.86
CA PHE A 34 -13.07 4.50 -11.04
C PHE A 34 -14.04 3.67 -11.87
N ARG A 35 -14.21 2.40 -11.51
CA ARG A 35 -15.13 1.50 -12.21
C ARG A 35 -16.55 1.73 -11.71
N LYS A 36 -17.44 2.13 -12.62
CA LYS A 36 -18.88 2.23 -12.32
C LYS A 36 -19.45 0.85 -11.94
N PRO A 37 -20.40 0.79 -11.00
CA PRO A 37 -21.07 -0.46 -10.67
C PRO A 37 -21.89 -0.98 -11.85
N ASP A 38 -22.07 -2.30 -11.89
CA ASP A 38 -22.96 -2.96 -12.84
C ASP A 38 -24.42 -2.56 -12.59
N ALA A 39 -24.81 -2.48 -11.32
CA ALA A 39 -26.04 -1.80 -10.90
C ALA A 39 -25.90 -1.15 -9.53
N SER A 40 -26.80 -0.20 -9.27
CA SER A 40 -26.89 0.47 -7.99
C SER A 40 -28.31 0.99 -7.79
N ASN A 41 -28.80 0.93 -6.56
CA ASN A 41 -30.10 1.48 -6.21
C ASN A 41 -30.05 2.07 -4.80
N GLY A 42 -30.97 2.98 -4.51
CA GLY A 42 -31.09 3.62 -3.21
C GLY A 42 -32.52 3.73 -2.75
N GLY A 43 -32.71 3.86 -1.44
CA GLY A 43 -34.03 4.03 -0.83
C GLY A 43 -34.43 2.90 0.11
N ALA A 44 -33.64 1.83 0.21
CA ALA A 44 -33.86 0.76 1.17
C ALA A 44 -33.92 1.32 2.60
N SER A 45 -34.91 0.84 3.36
CA SER A 45 -35.15 1.26 4.75
C SER A 45 -34.21 0.54 5.71
N THR A 46 -33.74 -0.64 5.33
CA THR A 46 -32.80 -1.44 6.12
C THR A 46 -31.57 -1.84 5.32
N TYR A 47 -30.53 -2.26 6.03
CA TYR A 47 -29.32 -2.80 5.44
C TYR A 47 -29.58 -4.10 4.68
N GLU A 48 -30.36 -4.99 5.29
CA GLU A 48 -30.72 -6.29 4.75
C GLU A 48 -31.54 -6.16 3.46
N GLU A 49 -32.52 -5.26 3.46
CA GLU A 49 -33.32 -4.94 2.27
C GLU A 49 -32.44 -4.45 1.11
N ALA A 50 -31.43 -3.62 1.39
CA ALA A 50 -30.48 -3.16 0.37
C ALA A 50 -29.66 -4.31 -0.21
N LYS A 51 -29.21 -5.26 0.63
CA LYS A 51 -28.46 -6.43 0.20
C LYS A 51 -29.32 -7.37 -0.66
N GLN A 52 -30.53 -7.68 -0.19
CA GLN A 52 -31.46 -8.52 -0.92
C GLN A 52 -31.88 -7.93 -2.26
N ASP A 53 -32.04 -6.60 -2.34
CA ASP A 53 -32.29 -5.90 -3.60
C ASP A 53 -31.10 -6.01 -4.57
N ALA A 54 -29.88 -5.84 -4.07
CA ALA A 54 -28.67 -6.01 -4.87
C ALA A 54 -28.53 -7.43 -5.44
N GLU A 55 -28.73 -8.46 -4.61
CA GLU A 55 -28.63 -9.87 -5.02
C GLU A 55 -29.72 -10.26 -6.02
N ARG A 56 -30.95 -9.74 -5.82
CA ARG A 56 -32.05 -9.91 -6.78
C ARG A 56 -31.72 -9.30 -8.13
N VAL A 57 -31.16 -8.08 -8.17
CA VAL A 57 -30.76 -7.42 -9.43
C VAL A 57 -29.59 -8.14 -10.10
N ALA A 58 -28.61 -8.63 -9.32
CA ALA A 58 -27.47 -9.37 -9.85
C ALA A 58 -27.80 -10.82 -10.24
N ALA A 59 -28.99 -11.30 -9.86
CA ALA A 59 -29.44 -12.69 -9.95
C ALA A 59 -28.42 -13.70 -9.36
N ARG A 60 -27.70 -13.28 -8.31
CA ARG A 60 -26.63 -14.06 -7.66
C ARG A 60 -26.34 -13.51 -6.28
N ALA A 61 -25.73 -14.33 -5.42
CA ALA A 61 -25.21 -13.90 -4.14
C ALA A 61 -24.03 -12.94 -4.32
N LEU A 62 -23.92 -11.92 -3.46
CA LEU A 62 -22.88 -10.90 -3.53
C LEU A 62 -22.08 -10.85 -2.23
N VAL A 63 -20.75 -10.77 -2.35
CA VAL A 63 -19.85 -10.60 -1.21
C VAL A 63 -19.82 -9.13 -0.80
N GLU A 64 -20.03 -8.86 0.47
CA GLU A 64 -19.98 -7.50 0.98
C GLU A 64 -18.55 -6.94 0.99
N VAL A 65 -18.40 -5.71 0.49
CA VAL A 65 -17.16 -4.93 0.55
C VAL A 65 -17.40 -3.57 1.16
N ASP A 66 -16.30 -2.89 1.51
CA ASP A 66 -16.29 -1.58 2.18
C ASP A 66 -17.30 -0.58 1.57
N ALA A 67 -18.12 0.04 2.43
CA ALA A 67 -19.12 1.06 2.11
C ALA A 67 -18.57 2.26 1.32
N ARG A 68 -17.25 2.48 1.33
CA ARG A 68 -16.57 3.52 0.53
C ARG A 68 -16.91 3.43 -0.95
N TRP A 69 -17.14 2.24 -1.48
CA TRP A 69 -17.46 2.05 -2.91
C TRP A 69 -18.86 2.56 -3.24
N ALA A 70 -19.86 2.27 -2.41
CA ALA A 70 -21.20 2.84 -2.51
C ALA A 70 -21.19 4.36 -2.34
N ARG A 71 -20.40 4.89 -1.38
CA ARG A 71 -20.22 6.35 -1.23
C ARG A 71 -19.59 6.99 -2.46
N ALA A 72 -18.59 6.34 -3.04
CA ALA A 72 -17.94 6.79 -4.27
C ALA A 72 -18.92 6.83 -5.45
N CYS A 73 -19.79 5.82 -5.58
CA CYS A 73 -20.87 5.82 -6.58
C CYS A 73 -21.80 7.02 -6.39
N VAL A 74 -22.28 7.27 -5.17
CA VAL A 74 -23.14 8.43 -4.87
C VAL A 74 -22.45 9.75 -5.22
N ARG A 75 -21.15 9.87 -4.97
CA ARG A 75 -20.37 11.07 -5.31
C ARG A 75 -20.26 11.26 -6.81
N VAL A 76 -19.94 10.21 -7.56
CA VAL A 76 -19.84 10.25 -9.03
C VAL A 76 -21.19 10.61 -9.66
N MET A 77 -22.30 10.06 -9.15
CA MET A 77 -23.65 10.44 -9.58
C MET A 77 -23.97 11.92 -9.34
N ARG A 78 -23.33 12.56 -8.36
CA ARG A 78 -23.45 13.98 -8.05
C ARG A 78 -22.41 14.86 -8.77
N GLY A 79 -21.66 14.30 -9.73
CA GLY A 79 -20.59 15.01 -10.45
C GLY A 79 -19.36 15.31 -9.60
N MET A 80 -19.20 14.65 -8.44
CA MET A 80 -18.06 14.80 -7.56
C MET A 80 -17.03 13.69 -7.81
N PRO A 81 -15.74 13.90 -7.47
CA PRO A 81 -14.74 12.85 -7.53
C PRO A 81 -15.12 11.67 -6.60
N PRO A 82 -14.91 10.42 -7.04
CA PRO A 82 -15.34 9.20 -6.33
C PRO A 82 -14.74 9.09 -4.93
N PHE A 83 -13.48 9.49 -4.79
CA PHE A 83 -12.75 9.50 -3.52
C PHE A 83 -12.18 10.88 -3.25
N THR A 84 -12.09 11.23 -1.98
CA THR A 84 -11.36 12.42 -1.55
C THR A 84 -9.85 12.22 -1.75
N PRO A 85 -9.06 13.30 -1.85
CA PRO A 85 -7.60 13.19 -1.90
C PRO A 85 -7.01 12.42 -0.71
N SER A 86 -7.65 12.52 0.46
CA SER A 86 -7.26 11.77 1.66
C SER A 86 -7.48 10.27 1.50
N GLU A 87 -8.64 9.86 0.97
CA GLU A 87 -8.95 8.44 0.71
C GLU A 87 -8.04 7.85 -0.39
N LEU A 88 -7.69 8.64 -1.41
CA LEU A 88 -6.73 8.21 -2.43
C LEU A 88 -5.32 8.03 -1.86
N ARG A 89 -4.89 8.90 -0.93
CA ARG A 89 -3.63 8.73 -0.20
C ARG A 89 -3.66 7.50 0.70
N ALA A 90 -4.72 7.34 1.50
CA ALA A 90 -4.90 6.17 2.36
C ALA A 90 -4.96 4.86 1.56
N ALA A 91 -5.53 4.85 0.36
CA ALA A 91 -5.51 3.67 -0.51
C ALA A 91 -4.10 3.31 -1.02
N ARG A 92 -3.25 4.32 -1.29
CA ARG A 92 -1.83 4.12 -1.65
C ARG A 92 -1.01 3.62 -0.45
N GLU A 93 -1.27 4.16 0.73
CA GLU A 93 -0.61 3.76 1.98
C GLU A 93 -1.06 2.37 2.44
N GLY A 94 -2.36 2.05 2.34
CA GLY A 94 -2.92 0.73 2.65
C GLY A 94 -2.49 -0.35 1.66
N ALA A 95 -2.32 -0.03 0.37
CA ALA A 95 -1.65 -0.93 -0.57
C ALA A 95 -0.19 -1.20 -0.16
N SER A 96 0.49 -0.20 0.39
CA SER A 96 1.84 -0.36 0.95
C SER A 96 1.85 -1.22 2.22
N GLU A 97 0.78 -1.19 3.02
CA GLU A 97 0.60 -2.04 4.20
C GLU A 97 0.22 -3.49 3.84
N HIS A 98 -0.58 -3.71 2.80
CA HIS A 98 -0.88 -5.05 2.29
C HIS A 98 0.33 -5.70 1.60
N VAL A 99 1.17 -4.91 0.93
CA VAL A 99 2.50 -5.34 0.45
C VAL A 99 3.44 -5.64 1.63
N ARG A 100 3.34 -4.90 2.75
CA ARG A 100 4.05 -5.22 3.99
C ARG A 100 3.55 -6.50 4.64
N ALA A 101 2.26 -6.81 4.60
CA ALA A 101 1.68 -8.00 5.21
C ALA A 101 2.03 -9.31 4.46
N ARG A 102 2.27 -9.24 3.14
CA ARG A 102 2.81 -10.37 2.35
C ARG A 102 4.33 -10.55 2.46
N ARG A 103 5.04 -9.61 3.08
CA ARG A 103 6.45 -9.74 3.46
C ARG A 103 6.49 -10.19 4.92
N ALA A 104 7.06 -11.37 5.18
CA ALA A 104 7.36 -11.86 6.52
C ALA A 104 7.97 -10.74 7.41
N PRO A 105 7.77 -10.76 8.74
CA PRO A 105 7.97 -9.58 9.57
C PRO A 105 9.47 -9.25 9.64
N VAL A 106 9.91 -8.20 8.94
CA VAL A 106 11.20 -7.58 9.25
C VAL A 106 10.94 -6.57 10.37
N GLY A 107 10.84 -7.09 11.59
CA GLY A 107 10.83 -6.30 12.80
C GLY A 107 12.23 -5.77 13.11
N ALA A 108 12.55 -4.58 12.61
CA ALA A 108 13.41 -3.57 13.22
C ALA A 108 13.47 -2.34 12.28
N PRO A 109 13.76 -1.11 12.74
CA PRO A 109 14.27 -0.09 11.83
C PRO A 109 15.45 -0.71 11.08
N GLN A 110 15.38 -0.82 9.75
CA GLN A 110 16.45 -1.41 8.95
C GLN A 110 17.75 -0.69 9.33
N SER A 111 18.59 -1.37 10.10
CA SER A 111 19.88 -0.80 10.49
C SER A 111 20.63 -0.52 9.21
N LEU A 112 21.31 0.63 9.13
CA LEU A 112 22.12 1.04 7.96
C LEU A 112 22.99 -0.13 7.45
N TRP A 113 23.48 -0.93 8.40
CA TRP A 113 24.24 -2.15 8.24
C TRP A 113 23.48 -3.28 7.54
N SER A 114 22.21 -3.52 7.89
CA SER A 114 21.35 -4.53 7.26
C SER A 114 21.01 -4.18 5.81
N VAL A 115 20.77 -2.89 5.51
CA VAL A 115 20.53 -2.42 4.13
C VAL A 115 21.77 -2.63 3.26
N LEU A 116 22.95 -2.35 3.82
CA LEU A 116 24.23 -2.58 3.15
C LEU A 116 24.68 -4.04 3.16
N GLY A 117 24.10 -4.89 4.02
CA GLY A 117 24.48 -6.29 4.18
C GLY A 117 25.84 -6.47 4.84
N VAL A 118 26.24 -5.53 5.69
CA VAL A 118 27.54 -5.51 6.36
C VAL A 118 27.38 -5.51 7.87
N ASP A 119 28.44 -5.91 8.58
CA ASP A 119 28.45 -5.91 10.04
C ASP A 119 28.43 -4.46 10.61
N PRO A 120 27.79 -4.21 11.75
CA PRO A 120 27.88 -2.92 12.46
C PRO A 120 29.29 -2.46 12.82
N LYS A 121 30.27 -3.36 12.82
CA LYS A 121 31.71 -3.13 13.01
C LYS A 121 32.50 -3.04 11.70
N ALA A 122 31.85 -3.16 10.55
CA ALA A 122 32.50 -3.08 9.24
C ALA A 122 33.20 -1.72 9.03
N THR A 123 34.39 -1.80 8.43
CA THR A 123 35.24 -0.67 8.06
C THR A 123 34.69 0.06 6.84
N VAL A 124 35.20 1.28 6.60
CA VAL A 124 34.84 2.09 5.42
C VAL A 124 35.11 1.33 4.11
N ALA A 125 36.19 0.55 4.05
CA ALA A 125 36.54 -0.25 2.88
C ALA A 125 35.49 -1.35 2.62
N GLU A 126 35.05 -2.04 3.67
CA GLU A 126 34.03 -3.10 3.58
C GLU A 126 32.65 -2.54 3.21
N ILE A 127 32.28 -1.39 3.76
CA ILE A 127 31.05 -0.66 3.41
C ILE A 127 31.03 -0.30 1.92
N LYS A 128 32.14 0.25 1.39
CA LYS A 128 32.28 0.59 -0.03
C LYS A 128 32.22 -0.63 -0.94
N ARG A 129 32.84 -1.74 -0.53
CA ARG A 129 32.83 -3.00 -1.28
C ARG A 129 31.41 -3.57 -1.39
N ALA A 130 30.69 -3.64 -0.26
CA ALA A 130 29.33 -4.16 -0.23
C ALA A 130 28.34 -3.26 -0.98
N TYR A 131 28.50 -1.93 -0.88
CA TYR A 131 27.71 -0.98 -1.65
C TYR A 131 27.87 -1.19 -3.16
N ARG A 132 29.10 -1.37 -3.66
CA ARG A 132 29.37 -1.59 -5.09
C ARG A 132 28.77 -2.90 -5.60
N ALA A 133 28.90 -3.98 -4.84
CA ALA A 133 28.30 -5.27 -5.21
C ALA A 133 26.78 -5.15 -5.32
N ARG A 134 26.13 -4.57 -4.30
CA ARG A 134 24.67 -4.42 -4.29
C ARG A 134 24.14 -3.38 -5.27
N ALA A 135 24.90 -2.33 -5.54
CA ALA A 135 24.54 -1.32 -6.51
C ALA A 135 24.49 -1.89 -7.93
N LEU A 136 25.33 -2.89 -8.24
CA LEU A 136 25.27 -3.63 -9.50
C LEU A 136 24.03 -4.55 -9.54
N GLU A 137 23.74 -5.27 -8.46
CA GLU A 137 22.57 -6.17 -8.37
C GLU A 137 21.23 -5.42 -8.38
N THR A 138 21.19 -4.22 -7.82
CA THR A 138 19.96 -3.41 -7.66
C THR A 138 19.86 -2.31 -8.73
N HIS A 139 20.74 -2.28 -9.72
CA HIS A 139 20.79 -1.19 -10.69
C HIS A 139 19.52 -1.16 -11.56
N PRO A 140 18.82 -0.01 -11.66
CA PRO A 140 17.59 0.09 -12.45
C PRO A 140 17.80 -0.24 -13.93
N ASP A 141 18.96 0.11 -14.51
CA ASP A 141 19.32 -0.26 -15.90
C ASP A 141 19.47 -1.77 -16.15
N GLN A 142 19.63 -2.60 -15.11
CA GLN A 142 19.70 -4.06 -15.22
C GLN A 142 18.41 -4.75 -14.79
N GLY A 143 17.31 -4.00 -14.65
CA GLY A 143 16.01 -4.52 -14.20
C GLY A 143 15.83 -4.50 -12.67
N GLY A 144 16.68 -3.78 -11.94
CA GLY A 144 16.58 -3.59 -10.49
C GLY A 144 15.51 -2.58 -10.06
N ASP A 145 15.14 -2.62 -8.79
CA ASP A 145 14.13 -1.74 -8.20
C ASP A 145 14.74 -0.35 -7.86
N PRO A 146 14.23 0.75 -8.43
CA PRO A 146 14.74 2.10 -8.19
C PRO A 146 14.57 2.58 -6.74
N ASP A 147 13.54 2.13 -6.03
CA ASP A 147 13.34 2.43 -4.60
C ASP A 147 14.33 1.66 -3.73
N ALA A 148 14.64 0.41 -4.10
CA ALA A 148 15.68 -0.38 -3.42
C ALA A 148 17.08 0.25 -3.59
N PHE A 149 17.40 0.76 -4.78
CA PHE A 149 18.66 1.46 -5.04
C PHE A 149 18.78 2.75 -4.22
N ARG A 150 17.71 3.54 -4.14
CA ARG A 150 17.66 4.76 -3.31
C ARG A 150 17.89 4.45 -1.83
N ALA A 151 17.26 3.40 -1.31
CA ALA A 151 17.45 2.97 0.07
C ALA A 151 18.89 2.52 0.35
N LEU A 152 19.49 1.76 -0.58
CA LEU A 152 20.90 1.33 -0.52
C LEU A 152 21.85 2.53 -0.50
N HIS A 153 21.64 3.50 -1.38
CA HIS A 153 22.46 4.71 -1.46
C HIS A 153 22.37 5.56 -0.19
N ALA A 154 21.15 5.80 0.31
CA ALA A 154 20.95 6.54 1.55
C ALA A 154 21.58 5.85 2.77
N ALA A 155 21.58 4.52 2.82
CA ALA A 155 22.24 3.75 3.87
C ALA A 155 23.77 3.87 3.80
N TYR A 156 24.33 3.82 2.59
CA TYR A 156 25.76 4.01 2.34
C TYR A 156 26.26 5.38 2.84
N GLU A 157 25.58 6.47 2.45
CA GLU A 157 25.98 7.82 2.85
C GLU A 157 25.99 7.99 4.37
N ARG A 158 24.95 7.51 5.05
CA ARG A 158 24.85 7.57 6.51
C ARG A 158 25.91 6.72 7.20
N ALA A 159 26.24 5.55 6.66
CA ALA A 159 27.28 4.68 7.21
C ALA A 159 28.67 5.31 7.10
N ILE A 160 28.98 5.94 5.96
CA ILE A 160 30.24 6.67 5.74
C ILE A 160 30.32 7.88 6.69
N ALA A 161 29.27 8.68 6.78
CA ALA A 161 29.23 9.84 7.69
C ALA A 161 29.42 9.44 9.17
N ARG A 162 28.85 8.29 9.58
CA ARG A 162 29.00 7.76 10.95
C ARG A 162 30.43 7.29 11.22
N ARG A 163 31.09 6.68 10.24
CA ARG A 163 32.50 6.26 10.37
C ARG A 163 33.47 7.42 10.35
N ASP A 164 33.24 8.43 9.51
CA ASP A 164 34.02 9.67 9.50
C ASP A 164 33.93 10.40 10.85
N LYS A 165 32.72 10.50 11.42
CA LYS A 165 32.52 11.06 12.77
C LYS A 165 33.20 10.24 13.88
N GLN A 166 33.26 8.91 13.76
CA GLN A 166 33.99 8.07 14.71
C GLN A 166 35.51 8.21 14.57
N ALA A 167 36.03 8.36 13.35
CA ALA A 167 37.46 8.59 13.11
C ALA A 167 37.93 9.93 13.70
N LYS A 168 37.07 10.95 13.71
CA LYS A 168 37.35 12.28 14.27
C LYS A 168 37.25 12.38 15.81
N ARG A 169 36.68 11.38 16.50
CA ARG A 169 36.63 11.37 17.98
C ARG A 169 37.96 10.81 18.52
N PRO A 170 38.78 11.59 19.25
CA PRO A 170 40.02 11.07 19.83
C PRO A 170 39.70 9.95 20.84
N LYS A 171 40.43 8.83 20.76
CA LYS A 171 40.36 7.73 21.73
C LYS A 171 40.75 8.27 23.11
N LYS A 172 39.80 8.45 24.04
CA LYS A 172 40.13 8.56 25.47
C LYS A 172 40.80 7.24 25.87
N ARG A 173 42.07 7.31 26.28
CA ARG A 173 42.84 6.19 26.86
C ARG A 173 42.07 5.65 28.08
N ALA A 174 41.95 4.33 28.18
CA ALA A 174 41.39 3.66 29.35
C ALA A 174 42.36 3.83 30.54
N PRO A 175 41.87 4.08 31.76
CA PRO A 175 42.69 3.93 32.96
C PRO A 175 42.83 2.43 33.30
N GLU A 176 44.05 2.09 33.73
CA GLU A 176 44.51 0.80 34.27
C GLU A 176 43.83 0.44 35.60
#